data_AF-V9IL71-F1
#
_entry.id   AF-V9IL71-F1
#
_cell.length_a   1.000
_cell.length_b   1.000
_cell.length_c   1.000
_cell.angle_alpha   90.00
_cell.angle_beta   90.00
_cell.angle_gamma   90.00
#
_symmetry.space_group_name_H-M   'P 1'
#
loop_
_entity.id
_entity.type
_entity.pdbx_description
1 polymer ?
#
loop_
_entity_poly.entity_id
_entity_poly.type
_entity_poly.pdbx_seq_one_letter_code
_entity_poly.pdbx_strand_id
1 'polypeptide(L)'
;MSVEKIAAIKAKRLAKKRTTIKENDDIGMGSDLRVILMDVDDTKDIVSRERQWRTRATILQSSGKIFAKNIFAILQSIKAREEGRQKGPTAPTPMVTPRSTPMRPLPQPAVYNRYDQERFIRQKEETEGFKIDTMGTYHGMTLKSVTEGTNPAVRKPPSNPSATPNSGLLPTSAAKLTPQQAAQNKRPSRTPIIIIPSANTSLITMYNAKDILQDLKYVSNEEKRAQGCKRENEVLLQRRKEGGLTVPYRVVDNPQKLTNADWERVVAVFVMGPAWQFKGWPFDGNPVEIFSKICAFHLKYDEMRLDANVARWAVTVIELSRTKRHLDRAALMVFWEHLDKHMIKNKPHLRF
;
A
#
# COMPACT_ATOMS: atom_id res chain seq x y z
N MET A 1 53.79 -18.97 -21.05
CA MET A 1 53.50 -18.10 -19.88
C MET A 1 52.47 -18.80 -19.01
N SER A 2 52.72 -18.97 -17.70
CA SER A 2 51.76 -19.65 -16.81
C SER A 2 50.54 -18.78 -16.51
N VAL A 3 49.41 -19.43 -16.19
CA VAL A 3 48.14 -18.77 -15.85
C VAL A 3 48.31 -17.84 -14.65
N GLU A 4 49.10 -18.24 -13.65
CA GLU A 4 49.46 -17.44 -12.48
C GLU A 4 50.21 -16.16 -12.85
N LYS A 5 51.12 -16.23 -13.83
CA LYS A 5 51.87 -15.04 -14.31
C LYS A 5 50.93 -14.04 -14.98
N ILE A 6 49.88 -14.52 -15.67
CA ILE A 6 48.83 -13.68 -16.26
C ILE A 6 47.92 -13.09 -15.16
N ALA A 7 47.58 -13.87 -14.13
CA ALA A 7 46.81 -13.39 -12.98
C ALA A 7 47.56 -12.30 -12.20
N ALA A 8 48.86 -12.51 -11.93
CA ALA A 8 49.73 -11.54 -11.27
C ALA A 8 49.85 -10.23 -12.08
N ILE A 9 49.98 -10.30 -13.41
CA ILE A 9 50.01 -9.11 -14.28
C ILE A 9 48.67 -8.37 -14.26
N LYS A 10 47.52 -9.07 -14.26
CA LYS A 10 46.19 -8.46 -14.13
C LYS A 10 46.01 -7.78 -12.76
N ALA A 11 46.39 -8.44 -11.67
CA ALA A 11 46.36 -7.88 -10.32
C ALA A 11 47.23 -6.62 -10.21
N LYS A 12 48.46 -6.66 -10.74
CA LYS A 12 49.40 -5.52 -10.75
C LYS A 12 48.88 -4.33 -11.58
N ARG A 13 48.16 -4.57 -12.69
CA ARG A 13 47.46 -3.50 -13.44
C ARG A 13 46.26 -2.94 -12.67
N LEU A 14 45.47 -3.77 -12.00
CA LEU A 14 44.29 -3.32 -11.25
C LEU A 14 44.69 -2.45 -10.04
N ALA A 15 45.72 -2.85 -9.30
CA ALA A 15 46.30 -2.06 -8.22
C ALA A 15 46.79 -0.69 -8.71
N LYS A 16 47.58 -0.66 -9.79
CA LYS A 16 48.10 0.59 -10.37
C LYS A 16 46.99 1.51 -10.91
N LYS A 17 45.82 0.98 -11.26
CA LYS A 17 44.66 1.77 -11.71
C LYS A 17 43.89 2.42 -10.55
N ARG A 18 43.94 1.86 -9.32
CA ARG A 18 43.35 2.49 -8.12
C ARG A 18 44.19 3.66 -7.60
N THR A 19 45.49 3.69 -7.88
CA THR A 19 46.44 4.71 -7.37
C THR A 19 46.68 5.89 -8.32
N THR A 20 45.90 6.03 -9.41
CA THR A 20 46.14 7.05 -10.46
C THR A 20 44.86 7.80 -10.84
N ILE A 21 43.92 7.90 -9.91
CA ILE A 21 42.89 8.94 -9.93
C ILE A 21 43.29 9.96 -8.87
N LYS A 22 43.84 11.09 -9.33
CA LYS A 22 44.27 12.19 -8.48
C LYS A 22 43.15 13.22 -8.45
N GLU A 23 42.15 13.00 -7.59
CA GLU A 23 41.33 14.10 -7.10
C GLU A 23 42.21 14.93 -6.15
N ASN A 24 42.18 16.24 -6.34
CA ASN A 24 43.09 17.17 -5.70
C ASN A 24 42.27 18.14 -4.85
N ASP A 25 41.94 17.71 -3.64
CA ASP A 25 41.56 18.61 -2.55
C ASP A 25 42.29 18.20 -1.27
N ASP A 26 42.75 19.21 -0.54
CA ASP A 26 43.74 19.12 0.52
C ASP A 26 43.07 18.94 1.88
N ILE A 27 43.48 17.92 2.65
CA ILE A 27 43.40 17.81 4.12
C ILE A 27 44.18 16.56 4.55
N GLY A 28 45.03 16.72 5.57
CA GLY A 28 46.07 15.74 5.91
C GLY A 28 45.55 14.40 6.44
N MET A 29 46.05 13.29 5.86
CA MET A 29 45.67 11.92 6.25
C MET A 29 46.89 10.97 6.37
N GLY A 30 47.83 11.30 7.25
CA GLY A 30 49.04 10.50 7.49
C GLY A 30 48.85 9.28 8.42
N SER A 31 47.75 9.22 9.17
CA SER A 31 47.50 8.23 10.23
C SER A 31 46.66 7.02 9.79
N ASP A 32 45.86 7.16 8.73
CA ASP A 32 44.70 6.30 8.49
C ASP A 32 45.05 4.95 7.84
N LEU A 33 46.14 4.89 7.06
CA LEU A 33 46.53 3.67 6.34
C LEU A 33 46.96 2.51 7.26
N ARG A 34 47.38 2.79 8.50
CA ARG A 34 47.68 1.75 9.50
C ARG A 34 46.42 1.19 10.17
N VAL A 35 45.38 2.02 10.33
CA VAL A 35 44.09 1.60 10.91
C VAL A 35 43.38 0.66 9.93
N ILE A 36 43.30 1.06 8.65
CA ILE A 36 42.67 0.30 7.57
C ILE A 36 43.29 -1.10 7.38
N LEU A 37 44.55 -1.32 7.77
CA LEU A 37 45.20 -2.64 7.68
C LEU A 37 44.91 -3.55 8.89
N MET A 38 44.64 -2.98 10.07
CA MET A 38 44.31 -3.73 11.29
C MET A 38 42.85 -4.20 11.28
N ASP A 39 41.94 -3.36 10.76
CA ASP A 39 40.50 -3.69 10.63
C ASP A 39 40.21 -4.90 9.72
N VAL A 40 41.17 -5.37 8.90
CA VAL A 40 40.95 -6.46 7.92
C VAL A 40 40.76 -7.81 8.61
N ASP A 41 41.50 -8.12 9.67
CA ASP A 41 41.34 -9.40 10.37
C ASP A 41 40.12 -9.38 11.32
N ASP A 42 39.82 -8.24 11.95
CA ASP A 42 38.61 -8.08 12.78
C ASP A 42 37.32 -8.14 11.93
N THR A 43 37.27 -7.44 10.78
CA THR A 43 36.13 -7.57 9.86
C THR A 43 35.98 -9.00 9.30
N LYS A 44 37.08 -9.74 9.17
CA LYS A 44 37.07 -11.14 8.70
C LYS A 44 36.56 -12.11 9.76
N ASP A 45 36.89 -11.93 11.05
CA ASP A 45 36.27 -12.69 12.14
C ASP A 45 34.77 -12.39 12.24
N ILE A 46 34.38 -11.11 12.20
CA ILE A 46 32.97 -10.67 12.19
C ILE A 46 32.20 -11.32 11.04
N VAL A 47 32.70 -11.24 9.81
CA VAL A 47 32.05 -11.83 8.62
C VAL A 47 32.05 -13.37 8.67
N SER A 48 33.02 -14.01 9.33
CA SER A 48 33.02 -15.47 9.51
C SER A 48 31.97 -15.96 10.52
N ARG A 49 31.59 -15.09 11.47
CA ARG A 49 30.62 -15.36 12.54
C ARG A 49 29.20 -14.89 12.21
N GLU A 50 29.04 -13.95 11.27
CA GLU A 50 27.73 -13.45 10.85
C GLU A 50 26.94 -14.47 10.00
N ARG A 51 25.70 -14.77 10.42
CA ARG A 51 24.77 -15.58 9.61
C ARG A 51 23.82 -14.70 8.80
N GLN A 52 24.13 -14.51 7.52
CA GLN A 52 23.28 -13.75 6.61
C GLN A 52 21.97 -14.51 6.28
N TRP A 53 20.86 -14.09 6.92
CA TRP A 53 19.53 -14.72 6.74
C TRP A 53 18.84 -14.41 5.41
N ARG A 54 19.13 -13.26 4.79
CA ARG A 54 18.56 -12.86 3.49
C ARG A 54 19.59 -12.06 2.69
N THR A 55 19.62 -12.31 1.39
CA THR A 55 20.40 -11.54 0.41
C THR A 55 19.47 -10.80 -0.55
N ARG A 56 20.03 -9.86 -1.31
CA ARG A 56 19.32 -9.19 -2.42
C ARG A 56 18.68 -10.15 -3.43
N ALA A 57 19.24 -11.36 -3.58
CA ALA A 57 18.69 -12.38 -4.48
C ALA A 57 17.55 -13.18 -3.82
N THR A 58 17.70 -13.58 -2.55
CA THR A 58 16.65 -14.37 -1.85
C THR A 58 15.37 -13.56 -1.62
N ILE A 59 15.46 -12.23 -1.49
CA ILE A 59 14.27 -11.36 -1.33
C ILE A 59 13.41 -11.31 -2.61
N LEU A 60 14.00 -11.58 -3.78
CA LEU A 60 13.30 -11.65 -5.07
C LEU A 60 12.67 -13.03 -5.33
N GLN A 61 12.86 -14.00 -4.43
CA GLN A 61 12.37 -15.36 -4.56
C GLN A 61 11.35 -15.69 -3.46
N SER A 62 10.24 -16.32 -3.83
CA SER A 62 9.20 -16.72 -2.86
C SER A 62 9.60 -17.99 -2.11
N SER A 63 9.72 -17.89 -0.78
CA SER A 63 9.96 -19.05 0.08
C SER A 63 8.81 -20.06 0.00
N GLY A 64 9.06 -21.24 -0.56
CA GLY A 64 8.14 -22.38 -0.54
C GLY A 64 7.04 -22.40 -1.62
N LYS A 65 7.03 -21.47 -2.59
CA LYS A 65 6.07 -21.48 -3.71
C LYS A 65 6.75 -21.15 -5.04
N ILE A 66 6.55 -22.00 -6.05
CA ILE A 66 7.09 -21.84 -7.40
C ILE A 66 5.96 -21.47 -8.36
N PHE A 67 5.83 -20.18 -8.66
CA PHE A 67 4.75 -19.66 -9.52
C PHE A 67 5.02 -19.81 -11.03
N ALA A 68 6.26 -20.17 -11.41
CA ALA A 68 6.73 -20.22 -12.79
C ALA A 68 5.78 -21.00 -13.74
N LYS A 69 5.33 -22.20 -13.35
CA LYS A 69 4.43 -23.02 -14.19
C LYS A 69 3.10 -22.31 -14.50
N ASN A 70 2.48 -21.69 -13.49
CA ASN A 70 1.20 -21.00 -13.66
C ASN A 70 1.36 -19.72 -14.50
N ILE A 71 2.42 -18.94 -14.25
CA ILE A 71 2.68 -17.69 -14.97
C ILE A 71 3.07 -17.98 -16.43
N PHE A 72 3.93 -18.98 -16.70
CA PHE A 72 4.30 -19.33 -18.07
C PHE A 72 3.13 -19.90 -18.88
N ALA A 73 2.23 -20.67 -18.27
CA ALA A 73 1.01 -21.12 -18.97
C ALA A 73 0.11 -19.95 -19.41
N ILE A 74 -0.03 -18.92 -18.56
CA ILE A 74 -0.78 -17.69 -18.91
C ILE A 74 -0.05 -16.90 -20.01
N LEU A 75 1.26 -16.71 -19.88
CA LEU A 75 2.04 -16.00 -20.90
C LEU A 75 2.02 -16.72 -22.26
N GLN A 76 2.06 -18.05 -22.27
CA GLN A 76 1.99 -18.85 -23.48
C GLN A 76 0.59 -18.82 -24.12
N SER A 77 -0.49 -18.76 -23.34
CA SER A 77 -1.86 -18.60 -23.89
C SER A 77 -2.11 -17.21 -24.46
N ILE A 78 -1.58 -16.16 -23.83
CA ILE A 78 -1.58 -14.79 -24.37
C ILE A 78 -0.80 -14.75 -25.68
N LYS A 79 0.43 -15.27 -25.69
CA LYS A 79 1.30 -15.34 -26.87
C LYS A 79 0.65 -16.13 -28.02
N ALA A 80 0.05 -17.29 -27.75
CA ALA A 80 -0.64 -18.08 -28.78
C ALA A 80 -1.88 -17.35 -29.37
N ARG A 81 -2.58 -16.55 -28.56
CA ARG A 81 -3.69 -15.70 -29.01
C ARG A 81 -3.21 -14.52 -29.86
N GLU A 82 -2.03 -14.00 -29.59
CA GLU A 82 -1.39 -12.91 -30.34
C GLU A 82 -0.76 -13.40 -31.65
N GLU A 83 -0.18 -14.61 -31.66
CA GLU A 83 0.50 -15.20 -32.84
C GLU A 83 -0.44 -15.96 -33.81
N GLY A 84 -1.69 -16.26 -33.43
CA GLY A 84 -2.43 -17.37 -34.08
C GLY A 84 -3.94 -17.25 -34.31
N ARG A 85 -4.40 -16.26 -35.11
CA ARG A 85 -5.32 -16.42 -36.29
C ARG A 85 -6.22 -15.20 -36.56
N GLN A 86 -5.77 -14.34 -37.49
CA GLN A 86 -6.66 -13.94 -38.56
C GLN A 86 -6.81 -15.12 -39.54
N LYS A 87 -8.01 -15.71 -39.62
CA LYS A 87 -8.52 -16.47 -40.78
C LYS A 87 -9.99 -16.80 -40.53
N GLY A 88 -10.88 -16.06 -41.17
CA GLY A 88 -12.33 -16.35 -41.14
C GLY A 88 -12.65 -17.65 -41.88
N PRO A 89 -13.65 -18.44 -41.46
CA PRO A 89 -14.11 -19.59 -42.23
C PRO A 89 -14.89 -19.13 -43.46
N THR A 90 -14.45 -19.55 -44.64
CA THR A 90 -15.21 -19.45 -45.89
C THR A 90 -16.36 -20.46 -45.89
N ALA A 91 -17.57 -20.02 -46.23
CA ALA A 91 -18.74 -20.89 -46.33
C ALA A 91 -18.84 -21.61 -47.70
N PRO A 92 -19.19 -22.90 -47.74
CA PRO A 92 -19.73 -23.57 -48.93
C PRO A 92 -21.26 -23.46 -49.01
N THR A 93 -21.80 -23.46 -50.24
CA THR A 93 -23.23 -23.38 -50.57
C THR A 93 -23.99 -24.71 -50.44
N PRO A 94 -25.34 -24.70 -50.37
CA PRO A 94 -26.15 -25.91 -50.13
C PRO A 94 -26.57 -26.65 -51.42
N MET A 95 -26.90 -27.94 -51.29
CA MET A 95 -27.60 -28.73 -52.31
C MET A 95 -28.73 -29.57 -51.69
N VAL A 96 -29.59 -30.17 -52.53
CA VAL A 96 -31.03 -30.35 -52.28
C VAL A 96 -31.45 -31.77 -51.81
N THR A 97 -32.64 -31.83 -51.20
CA THR A 97 -33.55 -32.91 -50.68
C THR A 97 -33.58 -34.27 -51.45
N PRO A 98 -34.25 -35.39 -51.00
CA PRO A 98 -35.37 -35.45 -50.03
C PRO A 98 -35.55 -36.67 -49.05
N ARG A 99 -36.17 -36.35 -47.90
CA ARG A 99 -37.29 -37.02 -47.19
C ARG A 99 -37.57 -38.54 -47.35
N SER A 100 -37.61 -39.24 -46.21
CA SER A 100 -38.68 -40.19 -45.88
C SER A 100 -39.05 -40.14 -44.39
N THR A 101 -40.30 -40.49 -44.07
CA THR A 101 -40.97 -40.50 -42.74
C THR A 101 -41.58 -41.89 -42.50
N PRO A 102 -42.20 -42.26 -41.35
CA PRO A 102 -42.45 -41.55 -40.08
C PRO A 102 -42.11 -42.37 -38.80
N MET A 103 -42.34 -41.83 -37.60
CA MET A 103 -43.25 -42.42 -36.57
C MET A 103 -43.48 -41.46 -35.38
N ARG A 104 -44.51 -41.73 -34.56
CA ARG A 104 -45.20 -40.80 -33.63
C ARG A 104 -44.84 -41.11 -32.14
N PRO A 105 -45.42 -40.47 -31.09
CA PRO A 105 -44.62 -39.68 -30.14
C PRO A 105 -44.72 -40.14 -28.67
N LEU A 106 -43.79 -39.69 -27.83
CA LEU A 106 -44.01 -39.58 -26.37
C LEU A 106 -43.47 -38.22 -25.85
N PRO A 107 -44.07 -37.65 -24.80
CA PRO A 107 -43.82 -36.26 -24.40
C PRO A 107 -42.51 -36.09 -23.61
N GLN A 108 -41.77 -35.02 -23.92
CA GLN A 108 -40.65 -34.53 -23.10
C GLN A 108 -40.86 -33.05 -22.76
N PRO A 109 -40.35 -32.57 -21.59
CA PRO A 109 -40.53 -31.20 -21.13
C PRO A 109 -39.86 -30.18 -22.07
N ALA A 110 -40.38 -28.95 -22.06
CA ALA A 110 -40.11 -27.93 -23.06
C ALA A 110 -38.61 -27.62 -23.26
N VAL A 111 -38.10 -27.97 -24.44
CA VAL A 111 -36.76 -27.55 -24.90
C VAL A 111 -36.85 -26.11 -25.40
N TYR A 112 -35.94 -25.27 -24.90
CA TYR A 112 -35.89 -23.83 -25.17
C TYR A 112 -35.78 -23.53 -26.67
N ASN A 113 -36.83 -22.95 -27.26
CA ASN A 113 -36.93 -22.75 -28.69
C ASN A 113 -36.29 -21.41 -29.11
N ARG A 114 -35.19 -21.46 -29.88
CA ARG A 114 -34.38 -20.27 -30.22
C ARG A 114 -35.16 -19.17 -30.97
N TYR A 115 -36.27 -19.50 -31.62
CA TYR A 115 -37.13 -18.54 -32.32
C TYR A 115 -38.20 -17.86 -31.44
N ASP A 116 -38.45 -18.33 -30.21
CA ASP A 116 -39.42 -17.67 -29.32
C ASP A 116 -38.89 -16.35 -28.72
N GLN A 117 -37.60 -16.06 -28.95
CA GLN A 117 -36.95 -14.83 -28.53
C GLN A 117 -37.61 -13.58 -29.14
N GLU A 118 -38.22 -13.69 -30.32
CA GLU A 118 -38.96 -12.57 -30.95
C GLU A 118 -40.22 -12.16 -30.19
N ARG A 119 -40.87 -13.08 -29.46
CA ARG A 119 -42.04 -12.73 -28.62
C ARG A 119 -41.65 -11.85 -27.44
N PHE A 120 -40.50 -12.14 -26.82
CA PHE A 120 -39.97 -11.33 -25.71
C PHE A 120 -39.32 -10.02 -26.17
N ILE A 121 -38.81 -9.94 -27.40
CA ILE A 121 -38.26 -8.70 -27.97
C ILE A 121 -39.37 -7.65 -28.18
N ARG A 122 -40.57 -8.05 -28.62
CA ARG A 122 -41.70 -7.10 -28.84
C ARG A 122 -42.30 -6.53 -27.56
N GLN A 123 -42.09 -7.15 -26.40
CA GLN A 123 -42.55 -6.63 -25.11
C GLN A 123 -41.53 -5.70 -24.44
N LYS A 124 -40.38 -5.44 -25.06
CA LYS A 124 -39.26 -4.69 -24.47
C LYS A 124 -39.28 -3.18 -24.79
N GLU A 125 -40.46 -2.57 -24.96
CA GLU A 125 -40.61 -1.11 -25.02
C GLU A 125 -40.66 -0.45 -23.63
N GLU A 126 -40.90 -1.21 -22.55
CA GLU A 126 -40.93 -0.71 -21.16
C GLU A 126 -39.55 -0.75 -20.45
N THR A 127 -38.44 -0.46 -21.16
CA THR A 127 -37.17 -0.14 -20.47
C THR A 127 -37.13 1.36 -20.17
N GLU A 128 -37.66 1.72 -19.00
CA GLU A 128 -37.84 3.09 -18.50
C GLU A 128 -36.59 4.00 -18.71
N GLY A 129 -36.63 4.86 -19.72
CA GLY A 129 -35.73 6.01 -19.90
C GLY A 129 -34.26 5.76 -20.28
N PHE A 130 -33.69 4.59 -19.95
CA PHE A 130 -32.27 4.31 -20.20
C PHE A 130 -32.04 3.63 -21.56
N LYS A 131 -31.57 4.43 -22.54
CA LYS A 131 -31.21 4.02 -23.91
C LYS A 131 -29.98 3.11 -23.95
N ILE A 132 -30.12 1.87 -23.50
CA ILE A 132 -29.07 0.84 -23.50
C ILE A 132 -29.26 -0.06 -24.72
N ASP A 133 -28.37 0.06 -25.71
CA ASP A 133 -28.35 -0.83 -26.88
C ASP A 133 -27.82 -2.22 -26.47
N THR A 134 -28.71 -3.22 -26.48
CA THR A 134 -28.38 -4.60 -26.12
C THR A 134 -27.86 -5.46 -27.28
N MET A 135 -27.61 -4.89 -28.46
CA MET A 135 -27.04 -5.60 -29.62
C MET A 135 -25.58 -5.20 -29.92
N GLY A 136 -25.05 -4.15 -29.28
CA GLY A 136 -23.65 -3.71 -29.44
C GLY A 136 -22.62 -4.51 -28.62
N THR A 137 -21.53 -4.95 -29.26
CA THR A 137 -20.39 -5.60 -28.56
C THR A 137 -19.30 -4.57 -28.21
N TYR A 138 -19.19 -4.22 -26.92
CA TYR A 138 -18.19 -3.29 -26.39
C TYR A 138 -16.80 -3.93 -26.16
N HIS A 139 -16.24 -4.61 -27.16
CA HIS A 139 -14.89 -5.17 -27.07
C HIS A 139 -13.87 -4.29 -27.80
N GLY A 140 -13.06 -3.53 -27.04
CA GLY A 140 -11.96 -2.71 -27.57
C GLY A 140 -11.99 -1.22 -27.22
N MET A 141 -13.05 -0.70 -26.60
CA MET A 141 -13.14 0.71 -26.19
C MET A 141 -12.41 0.96 -24.86
N THR A 142 -11.72 2.11 -24.75
CA THR A 142 -11.06 2.54 -23.50
C THR A 142 -12.01 3.35 -22.64
N LEU A 143 -11.85 3.32 -21.31
CA LEU A 143 -12.82 3.87 -20.35
C LEU A 143 -13.22 5.34 -20.62
N LYS A 144 -12.30 6.15 -21.15
CA LYS A 144 -12.55 7.56 -21.52
C LYS A 144 -13.60 7.72 -22.62
N SER A 145 -13.63 6.81 -23.59
CA SER A 145 -14.60 6.82 -24.70
C SER A 145 -16.02 6.38 -24.31
N VAL A 146 -16.23 5.99 -23.06
CA VAL A 146 -17.55 5.64 -22.50
C VAL A 146 -18.10 6.77 -21.62
N THR A 147 -17.27 7.74 -21.23
CA THR A 147 -17.66 8.89 -20.39
C THR A 147 -18.00 10.15 -21.17
N GLU A 148 -17.55 10.29 -22.42
CA GLU A 148 -17.94 11.41 -23.29
C GLU A 148 -19.20 11.02 -24.09
N GLY A 149 -20.32 11.67 -23.78
CA GLY A 149 -21.60 11.44 -24.43
C GLY A 149 -21.63 11.84 -25.91
N THR A 150 -22.53 11.20 -26.67
CA THR A 150 -22.61 11.31 -28.13
C THR A 150 -23.02 12.70 -28.62
N ASN A 151 -22.08 13.46 -29.18
CA ASN A 151 -22.34 14.66 -30.00
C ASN A 151 -22.09 14.36 -31.49
N PRO A 152 -23.07 14.56 -32.40
CA PRO A 152 -22.92 14.17 -33.81
C PRO A 152 -22.48 15.33 -34.73
N ALA A 153 -21.18 15.41 -35.03
CA ALA A 153 -20.59 16.27 -36.08
C ALA A 153 -19.11 15.84 -36.35
N VAL A 154 -18.51 15.86 -37.56
CA VAL A 154 -18.97 16.02 -38.96
C VAL A 154 -18.14 15.04 -39.83
N ARG A 155 -18.68 14.50 -40.92
CA ARG A 155 -17.93 13.65 -41.89
C ARG A 155 -17.20 14.47 -42.95
N LYS A 156 -15.95 14.13 -43.29
CA LYS A 156 -15.30 14.39 -44.60
C LYS A 156 -14.41 13.21 -45.05
N PRO A 157 -14.10 13.06 -46.36
CA PRO A 157 -13.75 11.77 -46.98
C PRO A 157 -12.23 11.54 -47.20
N PRO A 158 -11.82 10.32 -47.63
CA PRO A 158 -10.41 9.90 -47.66
C PRO A 158 -9.69 10.14 -48.99
N SER A 159 -8.35 10.26 -48.95
CA SER A 159 -7.46 10.17 -50.12
C SER A 159 -6.08 9.60 -49.76
N ASN A 160 -5.52 8.78 -50.66
CA ASN A 160 -4.20 8.14 -50.62
C ASN A 160 -3.93 7.56 -52.05
N PRO A 161 -2.72 7.12 -52.47
CA PRO A 161 -1.43 7.02 -51.75
C PRO A 161 -0.17 7.43 -52.59
N SER A 162 1.02 7.00 -52.12
CA SER A 162 2.36 6.91 -52.79
C SER A 162 3.32 8.12 -52.63
N ALA A 163 4.65 8.00 -52.46
CA ALA A 163 5.53 6.81 -52.50
C ALA A 163 6.89 6.93 -51.71
N THR A 164 7.34 5.82 -51.08
CA THR A 164 8.76 5.39 -50.84
C THR A 164 9.68 6.22 -49.86
N PRO A 165 10.90 5.76 -49.49
CA PRO A 165 11.05 4.75 -48.42
C PRO A 165 12.18 5.05 -47.40
N ASN A 166 12.14 4.48 -46.19
CA ASN A 166 13.40 4.11 -45.51
C ASN A 166 13.28 3.02 -44.42
N SER A 167 14.39 2.30 -44.21
CA SER A 167 14.54 1.18 -43.28
C SER A 167 14.68 1.64 -41.82
N GLY A 168 14.11 0.89 -40.86
CA GLY A 168 14.29 1.19 -39.43
C GLY A 168 13.43 0.37 -38.45
N LEU A 169 14.00 -0.73 -37.95
CA LEU A 169 13.79 -1.43 -36.68
C LEU A 169 12.57 -1.08 -35.78
N LEU A 170 11.89 -2.13 -35.30
CA LEU A 170 10.76 -2.05 -34.36
C LEU A 170 11.13 -1.33 -33.04
N PRO A 171 10.34 -0.34 -32.59
CA PRO A 171 10.30 0.06 -31.19
C PRO A 171 9.29 -0.80 -30.43
N THR A 172 9.79 -1.71 -29.59
CA THR A 172 8.96 -2.34 -28.56
C THR A 172 8.50 -1.27 -27.56
N SER A 173 7.21 -0.96 -27.58
CA SER A 173 6.58 0.00 -26.66
C SER A 173 6.47 -0.53 -25.24
N ALA A 174 7.61 -0.84 -24.62
CA ALA A 174 7.74 -0.95 -23.18
C ALA A 174 7.54 0.45 -22.58
N ALA A 175 6.29 0.77 -22.25
CA ALA A 175 5.92 2.01 -21.59
C ALA A 175 6.59 2.09 -20.21
N LYS A 176 7.81 2.64 -20.20
CA LYS A 176 8.49 3.10 -18.98
C LYS A 176 7.68 4.27 -18.43
N LEU A 177 6.68 3.95 -17.61
CA LEU A 177 6.03 4.92 -16.74
C LEU A 177 7.13 5.65 -15.97
N THR A 178 7.22 6.96 -16.16
CA THR A 178 8.16 7.80 -15.41
C THR A 178 7.85 7.66 -13.91
N PRO A 179 8.87 7.71 -13.02
CA PRO A 179 8.67 7.55 -11.57
C PRO A 179 7.63 8.52 -10.98
N GLN A 180 7.38 9.64 -11.66
CA GLN A 180 6.42 10.68 -11.30
C GLN A 180 4.95 10.23 -11.43
N GLN A 181 4.60 9.35 -12.37
CA GLN A 181 3.21 8.86 -12.54
C GLN A 181 2.86 7.72 -11.56
N ALA A 182 3.86 6.95 -11.12
CA ALA A 182 3.66 5.92 -10.08
C ALA A 182 3.34 6.50 -8.69
N ALA A 183 3.59 7.79 -8.46
CA ALA A 183 3.24 8.48 -7.21
C ALA A 183 1.73 8.80 -7.12
N GLN A 184 1.06 9.06 -8.24
CA GLN A 184 -0.34 9.54 -8.27
C GLN A 184 -1.39 8.44 -8.09
N ASN A 185 -1.02 7.16 -8.27
CA ASN A 185 -1.93 6.01 -8.12
C ASN A 185 -1.69 5.17 -6.85
N LYS A 186 -0.93 5.69 -5.87
CA LYS A 186 -0.88 5.07 -4.53
C LYS A 186 -2.24 5.25 -3.86
N ARG A 187 -3.02 4.17 -3.77
CA ARG A 187 -4.29 4.16 -2.99
C ARG A 187 -4.03 4.77 -1.61
N PRO A 188 -4.81 5.79 -1.18
CA PRO A 188 -4.58 6.42 0.12
C PRO A 188 -4.68 5.38 1.23
N SER A 189 -3.72 5.40 2.15
CA SER A 189 -3.74 4.52 3.31
C SER A 189 -5.02 4.74 4.11
N ARG A 190 -5.60 3.69 4.68
CA ARG A 190 -6.78 3.77 5.56
C ARG A 190 -6.48 3.42 7.01
N THR A 191 -5.19 3.21 7.34
CA THR A 191 -4.71 2.95 8.69
C THR A 191 -4.94 4.19 9.56
N PRO A 192 -5.68 4.10 10.68
CA PRO A 192 -5.84 5.22 11.60
C PRO A 192 -4.51 5.62 12.27
N ILE A 193 -4.36 6.89 12.62
CA ILE A 193 -3.19 7.46 13.30
C ILE A 193 -3.57 7.96 14.70
N ILE A 194 -2.75 7.60 15.69
CA ILE A 194 -2.82 8.08 17.07
C ILE A 194 -1.58 8.94 17.32
N ILE A 195 -1.77 10.16 17.80
CA ILE A 195 -0.66 11.06 18.19
C ILE A 195 -0.47 10.98 19.70
N ILE A 196 0.76 10.80 20.15
CA ILE A 196 1.14 10.86 21.58
C ILE A 196 2.11 12.04 21.84
N PRO A 197 2.26 12.50 23.09
CA PRO A 197 3.29 13.49 23.43
C PRO A 197 4.70 12.97 23.13
N SER A 198 5.54 13.85 22.60
CA SER A 198 6.99 13.60 22.43
C SER A 198 7.78 13.71 23.74
N ALA A 199 7.15 14.17 24.83
CA ALA A 199 7.77 14.41 26.13
C ALA A 199 7.99 13.12 26.91
N ASN A 200 9.25 12.85 27.29
CA ASN A 200 9.66 11.66 28.04
C ASN A 200 9.06 11.59 29.47
N THR A 201 8.49 12.69 29.97
CA THR A 201 7.75 12.78 31.25
C THR A 201 6.28 12.33 31.13
N SER A 202 5.77 12.11 29.92
CA SER A 202 4.42 11.59 29.72
C SER A 202 4.33 10.12 30.16
N LEU A 203 3.16 9.75 30.67
CA LEU A 203 2.82 8.37 31.01
C LEU A 203 2.78 7.47 29.76
N ILE A 204 2.39 8.00 28.60
CA ILE A 204 2.44 7.29 27.32
C ILE A 204 3.55 7.88 26.43
N THR A 205 4.44 7.00 25.97
CA THR A 205 5.56 7.34 25.08
C THR A 205 5.76 6.23 24.04
N MET A 206 6.64 6.47 23.05
CA MET A 206 6.96 5.46 22.04
C MET A 206 7.59 4.16 22.60
N TYR A 207 8.02 4.14 23.87
CA TYR A 207 8.53 2.94 24.53
C TYR A 207 7.44 1.99 25.05
N ASN A 208 6.28 2.52 25.45
CA ASN A 208 5.22 1.78 26.13
C ASN A 208 3.83 1.91 25.48
N ALA A 209 3.69 2.72 24.42
CA ALA A 209 2.43 2.88 23.69
C ALA A 209 1.85 1.55 23.17
N LYS A 210 2.70 0.56 22.87
CA LYS A 210 2.25 -0.77 22.47
C LYS A 210 1.58 -1.51 23.63
N ASP A 211 2.24 -1.59 24.78
CA ASP A 211 1.70 -2.25 25.99
C ASP A 211 0.41 -1.57 26.46
N ILE A 212 0.38 -0.24 26.46
CA ILE A 212 -0.76 0.56 26.89
C ILE A 212 -1.95 0.40 25.94
N LEU A 213 -1.75 0.54 24.62
CA LEU A 213 -2.86 0.59 23.67
C LEU A 213 -3.26 -0.79 23.14
N GLN A 214 -2.33 -1.72 22.95
CA GLN A 214 -2.61 -3.06 22.42
C GLN A 214 -2.90 -4.06 23.54
N ASP A 215 -2.06 -4.11 24.56
CA ASP A 215 -2.11 -5.15 25.60
C ASP A 215 -2.93 -4.69 26.83
N LEU A 216 -3.31 -3.41 26.87
CA LEU A 216 -4.08 -2.74 27.94
C LEU A 216 -3.39 -2.82 29.30
N LYS A 217 -2.06 -2.62 29.32
CA LYS A 217 -1.22 -2.67 30.51
C LYS A 217 -0.29 -1.47 30.56
N TYR A 218 -0.21 -0.79 31.70
CA TYR A 218 0.82 0.22 31.90
C TYR A 218 2.18 -0.43 32.22
N VAL A 219 3.23 0.06 31.58
CA VAL A 219 4.63 -0.24 31.87
C VAL A 219 5.38 1.08 31.88
N SER A 220 6.21 1.35 32.90
CA SER A 220 6.92 2.63 32.98
C SER A 220 8.01 2.77 31.89
N ASN A 221 8.36 4.02 31.59
CA ASN A 221 9.47 4.33 30.67
C ASN A 221 10.82 3.80 31.21
N GLU A 222 10.97 3.69 32.54
CA GLU A 222 12.16 3.17 33.21
C GLU A 222 12.28 1.66 33.07
N GLU A 223 11.21 0.91 33.34
CA GLU A 223 11.14 -0.55 33.10
C GLU A 223 11.46 -0.89 31.64
N LYS A 224 10.92 -0.15 30.67
CA LYS A 224 11.22 -0.35 29.25
C LYS A 224 12.68 -0.09 28.88
N ARG A 225 13.31 0.93 29.46
CA ARG A 225 14.74 1.19 29.25
C ARG A 225 15.61 0.13 29.92
N ALA A 226 15.25 -0.34 31.11
CA ALA A 226 15.94 -1.43 31.80
C ALA A 226 15.86 -2.76 31.02
N GLN A 227 14.77 -3.00 30.30
CA GLN A 227 14.61 -4.11 29.34
C GLN A 227 15.39 -3.92 28.02
N GLY A 228 16.16 -2.83 27.87
CA GLY A 228 16.93 -2.54 26.66
C GLY A 228 16.10 -2.11 25.44
N CYS A 229 14.82 -1.77 25.62
CA CYS A 229 13.96 -1.34 24.51
C CYS A 229 14.45 -0.03 23.89
N LYS A 230 14.72 -0.04 22.58
CA LYS A 230 15.06 1.16 21.81
C LYS A 230 13.80 1.96 21.47
N ARG A 231 13.94 3.27 21.32
CA ARG A 231 12.84 4.15 20.88
C ARG A 231 12.59 3.96 19.39
N GLU A 232 11.37 3.61 19.01
CA GLU A 232 10.91 3.64 17.63
C GLU A 232 10.38 5.04 17.27
N ASN A 233 10.55 5.47 16.02
CA ASN A 233 9.96 6.72 15.52
C ASN A 233 8.48 6.55 15.09
N GLU A 234 8.04 5.31 14.91
CA GLU A 234 6.67 4.95 14.53
C GLU A 234 6.39 3.55 15.06
N VAL A 235 5.27 3.38 15.78
CA VAL A 235 4.86 2.08 16.34
C VAL A 235 3.58 1.63 15.62
N LEU A 236 3.57 0.40 15.10
CA LEU A 236 2.38 -0.19 14.50
C LEU A 236 1.71 -1.15 15.50
N LEU A 237 0.50 -0.81 15.92
CA LEU A 237 -0.35 -1.63 16.78
C LEU A 237 -1.20 -2.58 15.93
N GLN A 238 -1.54 -3.75 16.49
CA GLN A 238 -2.53 -4.65 15.92
C GLN A 238 -3.66 -4.87 16.91
N ARG A 239 -4.70 -4.02 16.84
CA ARG A 239 -5.88 -4.14 17.69
C ARG A 239 -6.76 -5.28 17.20
N ARG A 240 -7.08 -6.24 18.07
CA ARG A 240 -8.08 -7.28 17.79
C ARG A 240 -9.46 -6.77 18.19
N LYS A 241 -10.40 -6.76 17.25
CA LYS A 241 -11.82 -6.49 17.48
C LYS A 241 -12.63 -7.79 17.59
N GLU A 242 -13.87 -7.63 18.04
CA GLU A 242 -14.88 -8.69 18.03
C GLU A 242 -15.09 -9.26 16.61
N GLY A 243 -15.50 -10.52 16.52
CA GLY A 243 -15.52 -11.26 15.24
C GLY A 243 -14.14 -11.64 14.70
N GLY A 244 -13.05 -11.41 15.46
CA GLY A 244 -11.71 -11.84 15.09
C GLY A 244 -10.99 -10.95 14.07
N LEU A 245 -11.56 -9.80 13.71
CA LEU A 245 -10.92 -8.82 12.84
C LEU A 245 -9.73 -8.16 13.55
N THR A 246 -8.57 -8.15 12.91
CA THR A 246 -7.41 -7.36 13.38
C THR A 246 -7.26 -6.08 12.56
N VAL A 247 -7.13 -4.96 13.26
CA VAL A 247 -7.05 -3.61 12.71
C VAL A 247 -5.69 -2.99 13.04
N PRO A 248 -4.92 -2.54 12.03
CA PRO A 248 -3.67 -1.85 12.27
C PRO A 248 -3.92 -0.38 12.69
N TYR A 249 -3.22 0.10 13.72
CA TYR A 249 -3.16 1.53 14.08
C TYR A 249 -1.71 2.00 14.08
N ARG A 250 -1.45 3.20 13.57
CA ARG A 250 -0.13 3.84 13.55
C ARG A 250 -0.02 4.82 14.71
N VAL A 251 1.00 4.69 15.56
CA VAL A 251 1.30 5.64 16.63
C VAL A 251 2.52 6.48 16.25
N VAL A 252 2.41 7.80 16.43
CA VAL A 252 3.50 8.77 16.20
C VAL A 252 3.59 9.77 17.36
N ASP A 253 4.78 10.28 17.61
CA ASP A 253 5.05 11.32 18.61
C ASP A 253 5.41 12.69 17.99
N ASN A 254 5.81 12.71 16.72
CA ASN A 254 6.15 13.93 15.99
C ASN A 254 5.11 14.26 14.91
N PRO A 255 4.15 15.17 15.18
CA PRO A 255 3.10 15.56 14.23
C PRO A 255 3.64 16.33 13.01
N GLN A 256 4.84 16.91 13.07
CA GLN A 256 5.42 17.66 11.93
C GLN A 256 5.80 16.75 10.75
N LYS A 257 5.87 15.43 10.96
CA LYS A 257 6.12 14.44 9.91
C LYS A 257 4.83 13.99 9.18
N LEU A 258 3.67 14.52 9.57
CA LEU A 258 2.37 14.16 8.98
C LEU A 258 2.04 15.08 7.80
N THR A 259 1.75 14.47 6.65
CA THR A 259 1.21 15.15 5.47
C THR A 259 -0.27 15.50 5.69
N ASN A 260 -0.84 16.37 4.86
CA ASN A 260 -2.27 16.74 4.98
C ASN A 260 -3.20 15.51 4.88
N ALA A 261 -2.88 14.56 3.99
CA ALA A 261 -3.58 13.27 3.86
C ALA A 261 -3.35 12.30 5.05
N ASP A 262 -2.36 12.56 5.91
CA ASP A 262 -2.21 11.84 7.18
C ASP A 262 -3.10 12.43 8.27
N TRP A 263 -3.28 13.75 8.31
CA TRP A 263 -4.16 14.44 9.26
C TRP A 263 -5.63 14.02 9.14
N GLU A 264 -6.11 13.74 7.93
CA GLU A 264 -7.44 13.12 7.71
C GLU A 264 -7.58 11.77 8.45
N ARG A 265 -6.46 11.05 8.62
CA ARG A 265 -6.39 9.72 9.24
C ARG A 265 -6.06 9.77 10.73
N VAL A 266 -5.77 10.95 11.29
CA VAL A 266 -5.60 11.11 12.74
C VAL A 266 -6.96 10.96 13.43
N VAL A 267 -7.03 10.06 14.41
CA VAL A 267 -8.27 9.68 15.09
C VAL A 267 -8.24 9.97 16.58
N ALA A 268 -7.05 9.89 17.19
CA ALA A 268 -6.86 10.18 18.60
C ALA A 268 -5.59 11.02 18.85
N VAL A 269 -5.63 11.84 19.89
CA VAL A 269 -4.48 12.58 20.42
C VAL A 269 -4.41 12.41 21.94
N PHE A 270 -3.23 12.10 22.46
CA PHE A 270 -2.94 12.21 23.88
C PHE A 270 -2.37 13.60 24.20
N VAL A 271 -3.00 14.33 25.13
CA VAL A 271 -2.68 15.71 25.47
C VAL A 271 -1.89 15.80 26.78
N MET A 272 -0.91 16.72 26.81
CA MET A 272 -0.10 17.01 28.02
C MET A 272 -0.67 18.15 28.87
N GLY A 273 -1.44 19.06 28.28
CA GLY A 273 -2.10 20.19 28.97
C GLY A 273 -1.71 21.58 28.44
N PRO A 274 -0.43 21.92 28.26
CA PRO A 274 -0.06 23.21 27.69
C PRO A 274 -0.48 23.38 26.23
N ALA A 275 -1.13 24.50 25.90
CA ALA A 275 -1.63 24.78 24.54
C ALA A 275 -0.53 24.82 23.45
N TRP A 276 0.72 25.09 23.82
CA TRP A 276 1.85 25.06 22.88
C TRP A 276 2.08 23.69 22.24
N GLN A 277 1.54 22.59 22.82
CA GLN A 277 1.56 21.24 22.22
C GLN A 277 1.05 21.25 20.77
N PHE A 278 0.06 22.10 20.47
CA PHE A 278 -0.63 22.16 19.19
C PHE A 278 -0.03 23.18 18.20
N LYS A 279 1.13 23.76 18.52
CA LYS A 279 1.81 24.72 17.63
C LYS A 279 2.19 24.07 16.30
N GLY A 280 1.71 24.64 15.19
CA GLY A 280 1.93 24.13 13.84
C GLY A 280 1.06 22.93 13.45
N TRP A 281 0.00 22.64 14.22
CA TRP A 281 -1.04 21.70 13.83
C TRP A 281 -2.05 22.38 12.89
N PRO A 282 -2.90 21.61 12.17
CA PRO A 282 -4.06 22.17 11.47
C PRO A 282 -4.99 22.97 12.39
N PHE A 283 -5.85 23.80 11.80
CA PHE A 283 -6.78 24.67 12.53
C PHE A 283 -6.06 25.68 13.44
N ASP A 284 -4.92 26.19 12.96
CA ASP A 284 -4.04 27.16 13.63
C ASP A 284 -3.60 26.77 15.05
N GLY A 285 -3.65 25.47 15.37
CA GLY A 285 -3.38 24.96 16.71
C GLY A 285 -4.52 25.15 17.72
N ASN A 286 -5.71 25.57 17.29
CA ASN A 286 -6.87 25.79 18.17
C ASN A 286 -7.36 24.46 18.79
N PRO A 287 -7.23 24.24 20.11
CA PRO A 287 -7.60 22.98 20.75
C PRO A 287 -9.08 22.62 20.54
N VAL A 288 -9.98 23.61 20.54
CA VAL A 288 -11.44 23.37 20.41
C VAL A 288 -11.77 22.77 19.04
N GLU A 289 -11.19 23.30 17.97
CA GLU A 289 -11.39 22.78 16.62
C GLU A 289 -10.69 21.43 16.39
N ILE A 290 -9.47 21.27 16.91
CA ILE A 290 -8.74 20.00 16.89
C ILE A 290 -9.58 18.90 17.54
N PHE A 291 -10.11 19.13 18.75
CA PHE A 291 -10.87 18.12 19.51
C PHE A 291 -12.28 17.88 18.98
N SER A 292 -12.84 18.80 18.17
CA SER A 292 -14.07 18.53 17.43
C SER A 292 -13.90 17.45 16.33
N LYS A 293 -12.68 17.33 15.79
CA LYS A 293 -12.35 16.42 14.67
C LYS A 293 -11.58 15.16 15.12
N ILE A 294 -10.77 15.27 16.16
CA ILE A 294 -9.87 14.23 16.67
C ILE A 294 -10.23 13.94 18.13
N CYS A 295 -10.39 12.67 18.51
CA CYS A 295 -10.73 12.31 19.89
C CYS A 295 -9.54 12.57 20.83
N ALA A 296 -9.72 13.40 21.85
CA ALA A 296 -8.64 13.79 22.75
C ALA A 296 -8.68 13.04 24.08
N PHE A 297 -7.50 12.63 24.56
CA PHE A 297 -7.32 11.86 25.78
C PHE A 297 -6.22 12.47 26.66
N HIS A 298 -6.39 12.46 27.97
CA HIS A 298 -5.33 12.83 28.92
C HIS A 298 -5.08 11.68 29.89
N LEU A 299 -3.84 11.19 29.92
CA LEU A 299 -3.43 10.08 30.78
C LEU A 299 -2.66 10.63 31.98
N LYS A 300 -3.19 10.48 33.19
CA LYS A 300 -2.56 10.91 34.45
C LYS A 300 -2.65 9.83 35.53
N TYR A 301 -1.94 10.02 36.64
CA TYR A 301 -2.21 9.23 37.85
C TYR A 301 -3.43 9.76 38.60
N ASP A 302 -4.13 8.87 39.30
CA ASP A 302 -5.27 9.14 40.19
C ASP A 302 -5.00 10.28 41.19
N GLU A 303 -3.86 10.21 41.89
CA GLU A 303 -3.37 11.23 42.84
C GLU A 303 -3.00 12.60 42.22
N MET A 304 -2.85 12.69 40.89
CA MET A 304 -2.41 13.93 40.24
C MET A 304 -3.57 14.89 39.97
N ARG A 305 -3.36 16.16 40.29
CA ARG A 305 -4.27 17.24 39.91
C ARG A 305 -4.36 17.35 38.39
N LEU A 306 -5.59 17.52 37.89
CA LEU A 306 -5.85 17.77 36.47
C LEU A 306 -5.34 19.17 36.08
N ASP A 307 -4.71 19.29 34.92
CA ASP A 307 -4.28 20.59 34.38
C ASP A 307 -5.50 21.47 34.04
N ALA A 308 -5.41 22.76 34.35
CA ALA A 308 -6.51 23.71 34.22
C ALA A 308 -6.95 23.94 32.75
N ASN A 309 -6.08 23.70 31.77
CA ASN A 309 -6.44 23.77 30.35
C ASN A 309 -7.17 22.51 29.92
N VAL A 310 -6.68 21.32 30.35
CA VAL A 310 -7.34 20.03 30.08
C VAL A 310 -8.76 20.02 30.63
N ALA A 311 -8.97 20.55 31.84
CA ALA A 311 -10.29 20.67 32.46
C ALA A 311 -11.29 21.55 31.67
N ARG A 312 -10.80 22.45 30.81
CA ARG A 312 -11.61 23.34 29.96
C ARG A 312 -11.82 22.81 28.53
N TRP A 313 -11.17 21.70 28.17
CA TRP A 313 -11.18 21.16 26.83
C TRP A 313 -12.04 19.89 26.74
N ALA A 314 -12.51 19.57 25.53
CA ALA A 314 -13.24 18.33 25.24
C ALA A 314 -12.29 17.12 25.21
N VAL A 315 -11.78 16.72 26.37
CA VAL A 315 -10.75 15.68 26.56
C VAL A 315 -11.26 14.61 27.51
N THR A 316 -11.12 13.35 27.13
CA THR A 316 -11.42 12.20 28.00
C THR A 316 -10.23 11.96 28.94
N VAL A 317 -10.41 12.17 30.24
CA VAL A 317 -9.38 11.90 31.24
C VAL A 317 -9.37 10.41 31.59
N ILE A 318 -8.20 9.78 31.53
CA ILE A 318 -7.97 8.40 31.93
C ILE A 318 -7.01 8.44 33.13
N GLU A 319 -7.48 7.89 34.23
CA GLU A 319 -6.74 7.84 35.49
C GLU A 319 -6.15 6.44 35.68
N LEU A 320 -4.84 6.37 35.90
CA LEU A 320 -4.15 5.14 36.27
C LEU A 320 -3.74 5.20 37.74
N SER A 321 -3.70 4.05 38.40
CA SER A 321 -3.12 3.97 39.73
C SER A 321 -1.63 3.58 39.65
N ARG A 322 -0.80 4.10 40.55
CA ARG A 322 0.62 3.70 40.59
C ARG A 322 0.82 2.23 40.99
N THR A 323 -0.04 1.72 41.87
CA THR A 323 0.09 0.40 42.51
C THR A 323 -0.91 -0.62 41.99
N LYS A 324 -2.16 -0.21 41.69
CA LYS A 324 -3.26 -1.12 41.34
C LYS A 324 -3.27 -1.53 39.85
N ARG A 325 -2.18 -2.14 39.37
CA ARG A 325 -1.99 -2.56 37.96
C ARG A 325 -3.07 -3.49 37.39
N HIS A 326 -3.84 -4.18 38.23
CA HIS A 326 -4.98 -4.99 37.80
C HIS A 326 -6.16 -4.15 37.27
N LEU A 327 -6.22 -2.85 37.61
CA LEU A 327 -7.25 -1.92 37.12
C LEU A 327 -6.88 -1.26 35.78
N ASP A 328 -5.59 -1.27 35.39
CA ASP A 328 -5.10 -0.65 34.16
C ASP A 328 -5.91 -1.08 32.93
N ARG A 329 -6.27 -2.37 32.85
CA ARG A 329 -7.05 -2.92 31.73
C ARG A 329 -8.43 -2.27 31.59
N ALA A 330 -9.12 -2.01 32.70
CA ALA A 330 -10.42 -1.36 32.69
C ALA A 330 -10.29 0.12 32.33
N ALA A 331 -9.36 0.84 32.97
CA ALA A 331 -9.10 2.25 32.68
C ALA A 331 -8.69 2.50 31.21
N LEU A 332 -7.84 1.63 30.65
CA LEU A 332 -7.38 1.72 29.26
C LEU A 332 -8.40 1.19 28.23
N MET A 333 -9.42 0.43 28.65
CA MET A 333 -10.52 0.03 27.78
C MET A 333 -11.42 1.24 27.41
N VAL A 334 -11.60 2.18 28.34
CA VAL A 334 -12.36 3.44 28.14
C VAL A 334 -11.84 4.24 26.93
N PHE A 335 -10.52 4.22 26.68
CA PHE A 335 -9.92 4.82 25.48
C PHE A 335 -10.54 4.28 24.19
N TRP A 336 -10.62 2.96 24.08
CA TRP A 336 -11.08 2.29 22.86
C TRP A 336 -12.59 2.44 22.65
N GLU A 337 -13.38 2.46 23.73
CA GLU A 337 -14.82 2.71 23.68
C GLU A 337 -15.13 4.13 23.16
N HIS A 338 -14.46 5.14 23.71
CA HIS A 338 -14.61 6.53 23.27
C HIS A 338 -14.11 6.72 21.84
N LEU A 339 -12.99 6.09 21.50
CA LEU A 339 -12.43 6.16 20.15
C LEU A 339 -13.34 5.50 19.12
N ASP A 340 -13.87 4.29 19.36
CA ASP A 340 -14.79 3.64 18.42
C ASP A 340 -16.07 4.46 18.21
N LYS A 341 -16.65 5.00 19.30
CA LYS A 341 -17.82 5.89 19.23
C LYS A 341 -17.54 7.15 18.40
N HIS A 342 -16.37 7.77 18.57
CA HIS A 342 -15.93 8.92 17.78
C HIS A 342 -15.71 8.54 16.31
N MET A 343 -15.08 7.40 16.04
CA MET A 343 -14.74 6.96 14.69
C MET A 343 -15.96 6.60 13.85
N ILE A 344 -16.99 5.97 14.44
CA ILE A 344 -18.28 5.69 13.77
C ILE A 344 -18.92 6.99 13.27
N LYS A 345 -18.91 8.04 14.09
CA LYS A 345 -19.54 9.34 13.76
C LYS A 345 -18.68 10.20 12.83
N ASN A 346 -17.38 10.33 13.12
CA ASN A 346 -16.53 11.35 12.52
C ASN A 346 -15.57 10.83 11.43
N LYS A 347 -15.29 9.51 11.38
CA LYS A 347 -14.29 8.90 10.47
C LYS A 347 -14.75 7.59 9.80
N PRO A 348 -15.98 7.50 9.23
CA PRO A 348 -16.51 6.25 8.64
C PRO A 348 -15.76 5.75 7.40
N HIS A 349 -14.89 6.57 6.79
CA HIS A 349 -14.08 6.20 5.62
C HIS A 349 -12.81 5.41 5.98
N LEU A 350 -12.40 5.42 7.26
CA LEU A 350 -11.25 4.64 7.75
C LEU A 350 -11.67 3.19 8.01
N ARG A 351 -10.69 2.29 8.04
CA ARG A 351 -10.92 0.89 8.46
C ARG A 351 -10.42 0.74 9.89
N PHE A 352 -11.34 0.57 10.84
CA PHE A 352 -11.05 0.69 12.27
C PHE A 352 -11.74 -0.37 13.14
#